data_AF-A0AAD7T7Q5-F1
#
_entry.id   AF-A0AAD7T7Q5-F1
#
_cell.length_a   1.000
_cell.length_b   1.000
_cell.length_c   1.000
_cell.angle_alpha   90.00
_cell.angle_beta   90.00
_cell.angle_gamma   90.00
#
_symmetry.space_group_name_H-M   'P 1'
#
loop_
_entity.id
_entity.type
_entity.pdbx_description
1 polymer ?
#
loop_
_entity_poly.entity_id
_entity_poly.type
_entity_poly.pdbx_seq_one_letter_code
_entity_poly.pdbx_strand_id
1 'polypeptide(L)'
;MKIVIELWLKARIPFQRKDTILAKIEKLHKEFGYVKRNKGRAGSQAVREEAFKKRTKNLFDVAANNALDVLTNEEDKAFLLAQREPGRRGKLGSVDTQLAAVEARYAQRREQQERLRQRAEDEASTSMTTVELESSSES
;
A
#
# COMPACT_ATOMS: atom_id res chain seq x y z
N MET A 1 -7.10 11.48 6.81
CA MET A 1 -6.99 10.23 6.01
C MET A 1 -5.63 10.05 5.34
N LYS A 2 -4.99 11.15 4.88
CA LYS A 2 -3.62 11.12 4.32
C LYS A 2 -2.64 10.33 5.20
N ILE A 3 -2.63 10.61 6.51
CA ILE A 3 -1.79 9.90 7.50
C ILE A 3 -2.05 8.38 7.52
N VAL A 4 -3.31 7.93 7.49
CA VAL A 4 -3.63 6.49 7.50
C VAL A 4 -3.14 5.83 6.21
N ILE A 5 -3.38 6.46 5.06
CA ILE A 5 -2.91 5.92 3.77
C ILE A 5 -1.38 5.88 3.71
N GLU A 6 -0.70 6.94 4.17
CA GLU A 6 0.76 7.02 4.22
C GLU A 6 1.37 5.94 5.13
N LEU A 7 0.73 5.64 6.26
CA LEU A 7 1.15 4.57 7.15
C LEU A 7 1.07 3.20 6.47
N TRP A 8 -0.05 2.90 5.81
CA TRP A 8 -0.23 1.63 5.09
C TRP A 8 0.68 1.50 3.86
N LEU A 9 0.94 2.61 3.17
CA LEU A 9 1.94 2.68 2.09
C LEU A 9 3.36 2.43 2.61
N LYS A 10 3.74 3.03 3.74
CA LYS A 10 5.05 2.81 4.38
C LYS A 10 5.24 1.36 4.82
N ALA A 11 4.16 0.72 5.26
CA ALA A 11 4.14 -0.70 5.60
C ALA A 11 4.01 -1.62 4.38
N ARG A 12 3.86 -1.06 3.17
CA ARG A 12 3.72 -1.82 1.91
C ARG A 12 2.56 -2.81 1.90
N ILE A 13 1.57 -2.59 2.76
CA ILE A 13 0.39 -3.45 2.81
C ILE A 13 -0.64 -2.93 1.81
N PRO A 14 -1.13 -3.78 0.89
CA PRO A 14 -2.21 -3.41 -0.02
C PRO A 14 -3.43 -2.94 0.76
N PHE A 15 -3.95 -1.76 0.42
CA PHE A 15 -5.13 -1.19 1.05
C PHE A 15 -6.25 -0.97 0.04
N GLN A 16 -7.49 -0.90 0.53
CA GLN A 16 -8.68 -0.69 -0.29
C GLN A 16 -8.65 0.67 -0.99
N ARG A 17 -9.45 0.82 -2.06
CA ARG A 17 -9.60 2.12 -2.74
C ARG A 17 -9.94 3.21 -1.73
N LYS A 18 -9.34 4.39 -1.90
CA LYS A 18 -9.51 5.54 -0.99
C LYS A 18 -10.99 5.88 -0.77
N ASP A 19 -11.81 5.79 -1.81
CA ASP A 19 -13.24 6.06 -1.76
C ASP A 19 -13.99 5.05 -0.87
N THR A 20 -13.55 3.79 -0.84
CA THR A 20 -14.13 2.76 0.02
C THR A 20 -13.80 3.03 1.49
N ILE A 21 -12.58 3.53 1.77
CA ILE A 21 -12.16 3.94 3.11
C ILE A 21 -12.95 5.17 3.57
N LEU A 22 -13.12 6.16 2.67
CA LEU A 22 -13.98 7.34 2.88
C LEU A 22 -15.40 6.93 3.24
N ALA A 23 -16.02 6.07 2.43
CA ALA A 23 -17.38 5.59 2.66
C ALA A 23 -17.52 4.87 4.02
N LYS A 24 -16.53 4.07 4.42
CA LYS A 24 -16.50 3.41 5.75
C LYS A 24 -16.47 4.45 6.88
N ILE A 25 -15.62 5.47 6.78
CA ILE A 25 -15.49 6.52 7.79
C ILE A 25 -16.77 7.35 7.87
N GLU A 26 -17.34 7.75 6.74
CA GLU A 26 -18.61 8.49 6.70
C GLU A 26 -19.75 7.71 7.32
N LYS A 27 -19.83 6.40 7.03
CA LYS A 27 -20.82 5.52 7.65
C LYS A 27 -20.65 5.47 9.17
N LEU A 28 -19.42 5.32 9.66
CA LEU A 28 -19.13 5.33 11.09
C LEU A 28 -19.45 6.68 11.74
N HIS A 29 -19.18 7.80 11.06
CA HIS A 29 -19.54 9.14 11.54
C HIS A 29 -21.06 9.31 11.67
N LYS A 30 -21.83 8.84 10.68
CA LYS A 30 -23.30 8.83 10.74
C LYS A 30 -23.82 7.96 11.89
N GLU A 31 -23.26 6.76 12.05
CA GLU A 31 -23.58 5.85 13.16
C GLU A 31 -23.26 6.49 14.52
N PHE A 32 -22.11 7.17 14.65
CA PHE A 32 -21.75 7.91 15.85
C PHE A 32 -22.77 9.00 16.17
N GLY A 33 -23.15 9.82 15.18
CA GLY A 33 -24.16 10.86 15.35
C GLY A 33 -25.53 10.30 15.77
N TYR A 34 -25.87 9.11 15.29
CA TYR A 34 -27.08 8.40 15.74
C TYR A 34 -26.96 7.93 17.18
N VAL A 35 -25.87 7.23 17.53
CA VAL A 35 -25.63 6.73 18.88
C VAL A 35 -25.61 7.88 19.90
N LYS A 36 -24.91 8.97 19.57
CA LYS A 36 -24.82 10.18 20.40
C LYS A 36 -26.18 10.82 20.66
N ARG A 37 -27.04 10.93 19.64
CA ARG A 37 -28.40 11.51 19.77
C ARG A 37 -29.34 10.68 20.62
N ASN A 38 -29.10 9.38 20.73
CA ASN A 38 -29.92 8.46 21.51
C ASN A 38 -29.34 8.15 22.91
N LYS A 39 -28.28 8.86 23.32
CA LYS A 39 -27.64 8.70 24.63
C LYS A 39 -28.67 8.87 25.75
N GLY A 40 -28.85 7.83 26.57
CA GLY A 40 -29.79 7.84 27.71
C GLY A 40 -31.19 7.29 27.41
N ARG A 41 -31.50 6.89 26.16
CA ARG A 41 -32.74 6.15 25.87
C ARG A 41 -32.61 4.71 26.39
N ALA A 42 -33.61 4.26 27.17
CA ALA A 42 -33.64 2.90 27.69
C ALA A 42 -33.89 1.85 26.60
N GLY A 43 -33.50 0.59 26.86
CA GLY A 43 -33.70 -0.55 25.96
C GLY A 43 -32.49 -0.89 25.10
N SER A 44 -32.69 -1.03 23.78
CA SER A 44 -31.69 -1.51 22.80
C SER A 44 -30.54 -0.55 22.48
N GLN A 45 -30.40 0.55 23.23
CA GLN A 45 -29.34 1.54 23.06
C GLN A 45 -27.98 1.02 23.55
N ALA A 46 -27.94 0.32 24.68
CA ALA A 46 -26.70 -0.25 25.22
C ALA A 46 -26.06 -1.25 24.24
N VAL A 47 -26.88 -2.11 23.64
CA VAL A 47 -26.45 -3.08 22.61
C VAL A 47 -25.90 -2.36 21.37
N ARG A 48 -26.50 -1.24 20.97
CA ARG A 48 -26.02 -0.42 19.84
C ARG A 48 -24.71 0.29 20.15
N GLU A 49 -24.54 0.79 21.37
CA GLU A 49 -23.29 1.38 21.82
C GLU A 49 -22.15 0.35 21.84
N GLU A 50 -22.43 -0.86 22.30
CA GLU A 50 -21.46 -1.96 22.28
C GLU A 50 -21.12 -2.38 20.84
N ALA A 51 -22.12 -2.52 19.97
CA ALA A 51 -21.90 -2.81 18.55
C ALA A 51 -21.07 -1.71 17.86
N PHE A 52 -21.32 -0.44 18.19
CA PHE A 52 -20.54 0.68 17.69
C PHE A 52 -19.08 0.63 18.19
N LYS A 53 -18.85 0.37 19.48
CA LYS A 53 -17.50 0.16 20.05
C LYS A 53 -16.75 -1.00 19.37
N LYS A 54 -17.45 -2.07 18.99
CA LYS A 54 -16.84 -3.18 18.25
C LYS A 54 -16.47 -2.77 16.83
N ARG A 55 -17.31 -2.02 16.13
CA ARG A 55 -17.01 -1.53 14.76
C ARG A 55 -15.87 -0.53 14.73
N THR A 56 -15.77 0.36 15.72
CA THR A 56 -14.65 1.33 15.81
C THR A 56 -13.30 0.65 16.04
N LYS A 57 -13.26 -0.53 16.67
CA LYS A 57 -12.04 -1.35 16.74
C LYS A 57 -11.57 -1.86 15.37
N ASN A 58 -12.44 -1.92 14.37
CA ASN A 58 -12.08 -2.33 13.00
C ASN A 58 -11.91 -1.15 12.04
N LEU A 59 -12.03 0.10 12.53
CA LEU A 59 -11.98 1.30 11.69
C LEU A 59 -10.66 1.45 10.93
N PHE A 60 -9.55 1.03 11.53
CA PHE A 60 -8.23 1.15 10.95
C PHE A 60 -7.82 -0.06 10.09
N ASP A 61 -8.64 -1.12 10.02
CA ASP A 61 -8.43 -2.20 9.05
C ASP A 61 -8.91 -1.74 7.66
N VAL A 62 -7.98 -1.14 6.93
CA VAL A 62 -8.17 -0.67 5.56
C VAL A 62 -7.45 -1.55 4.55
N ALA A 63 -6.92 -2.70 4.99
CA ALA A 63 -6.29 -3.67 4.12
C ALA A 63 -7.23 -4.11 3.00
N ALA A 64 -6.69 -4.38 1.82
CA ALA A 64 -7.44 -5.06 0.78
C ALA A 64 -7.92 -6.44 1.27
N ASN A 65 -9.03 -6.92 0.72
CA ASN A 65 -9.60 -8.21 1.15
C ASN A 65 -8.62 -9.36 0.86
N ASN A 66 -7.94 -9.29 -0.28
CA ASN A 66 -6.90 -10.22 -0.72
C ASN A 66 -5.48 -9.82 -0.25
N ALA A 67 -5.34 -8.90 0.71
CA ALA A 67 -4.01 -8.45 1.14
C ALA A 67 -3.13 -9.59 1.67
N LEU A 68 -3.71 -10.60 2.32
CA LEU A 68 -2.96 -11.78 2.79
C LEU A 68 -2.40 -12.64 1.66
N ASP A 69 -3.08 -12.67 0.51
CA ASP A 69 -2.67 -13.45 -0.66
C ASP A 69 -1.59 -12.71 -1.46
N VAL A 70 -1.66 -11.38 -1.48
CA VAL A 70 -0.72 -10.50 -2.20
C VAL A 70 0.57 -10.27 -1.43
N LEU A 71 0.52 -10.24 -0.10
CA LEU A 71 1.72 -10.10 0.72
C LEU A 71 2.63 -11.32 0.55
N THR A 72 3.93 -11.08 0.37
CA THR A 72 4.95 -12.15 0.28
C THR A 72 5.75 -12.29 1.57
N ASN A 73 5.93 -11.19 2.32
CA ASN A 73 6.62 -11.18 3.59
C ASN A 73 5.74 -11.76 4.71
N GLU A 74 6.25 -12.76 5.44
CA GLU A 74 5.57 -13.39 6.56
C GLU A 74 5.36 -12.44 7.75
N GLU A 75 6.28 -11.50 7.97
CA GLU A 75 6.17 -10.50 9.04
C GLU A 75 5.00 -9.55 8.77
N ASP A 76 4.83 -9.09 7.52
CA ASP A 76 3.72 -8.22 7.13
C ASP A 76 2.37 -8.96 7.22
N LYS A 77 2.35 -10.26 6.90
CA LYS A 77 1.16 -11.11 7.10
C LYS A 77 0.83 -11.26 8.57
N ALA A 78 1.81 -11.56 9.41
CA ALA A 78 1.64 -11.70 10.84
C ALA A 78 1.18 -10.37 11.47
N PHE A 79 1.70 -9.24 11.00
CA PHE A 79 1.26 -7.91 11.39
C PHE A 79 -0.21 -7.67 11.01
N LEU A 80 -0.60 -7.99 9.77
CA LEU A 80 -1.98 -7.80 9.31
C LEU A 80 -2.96 -8.67 10.12
N LEU A 81 -2.58 -9.91 10.46
CA LEU A 81 -3.36 -10.77 11.34
C LEU A 81 -3.46 -10.19 12.75
N ALA A 82 -2.34 -9.75 13.34
CA ALA A 82 -2.31 -9.12 14.66
C ALA A 82 -3.11 -7.80 14.72
N GLN A 83 -3.32 -7.13 13.58
CA GLN A 83 -4.18 -5.96 13.45
C GLN A 83 -5.67 -6.32 13.37
N ARG A 84 -6.00 -7.50 12.83
CA ARG A 84 -7.37 -8.02 12.76
C ARG A 84 -7.83 -8.71 14.05
N GLU A 85 -6.88 -9.10 14.91
CA GLU A 85 -7.16 -9.71 16.21
C GLU A 85 -7.91 -8.77 17.18
N PRO A 86 -8.83 -9.30 18.01
CA PRO A 86 -9.48 -8.53 19.05
C PRO A 86 -8.43 -7.97 20.03
N GLY A 87 -8.40 -6.65 20.19
CA GLY A 87 -7.44 -5.97 21.06
C GLY A 87 -6.26 -5.33 20.33
N ARG A 88 -6.02 -5.68 19.05
CA ARG A 88 -4.97 -5.11 18.19
C ARG A 88 -3.60 -5.16 18.85
N ARG A 89 -3.02 -6.36 18.92
CA ARG A 89 -1.67 -6.58 19.46
C ARG A 89 -0.60 -5.90 18.60
N GLY A 90 -0.85 -5.78 17.29
CA GLY A 90 0.04 -5.14 16.34
C GLY A 90 0.02 -3.61 16.44
N LYS A 91 1.20 -2.99 16.53
CA LYS A 91 1.40 -1.55 16.30
C LYS A 91 2.29 -1.37 15.09
N LEU A 92 1.96 -0.43 14.22
CA LEU A 92 2.76 -0.16 13.03
C LEU A 92 4.09 0.47 13.46
N GLY A 93 5.19 -0.26 13.26
CA GLY A 93 6.55 0.18 13.57
C GLY A 93 7.15 1.08 12.50
N SER A 94 8.43 1.43 12.67
CA SER A 94 9.25 2.11 11.65
C SER A 94 9.46 1.23 10.41
N VAL A 95 9.82 1.88 9.29
CA VAL A 95 10.11 1.23 7.99
C VAL A 95 11.17 0.14 8.15
N ASP A 96 10.97 -1.03 7.52
CA ASP A 96 11.98 -2.08 7.41
C ASP A 96 13.15 -1.59 6.55
N THR A 97 14.23 -1.20 7.23
CA THR A 97 15.43 -0.63 6.61
C THR A 97 16.26 -1.66 5.86
N GLN A 98 16.17 -2.94 6.24
CA GLN A 98 16.91 -4.01 5.59
C GLN A 98 16.30 -4.30 4.22
N LEU A 99 14.98 -4.47 4.17
CA LEU A 99 14.26 -4.69 2.92
C LEU A 99 14.37 -3.48 1.99
N ALA A 100 14.30 -2.26 2.52
CA ALA A 100 14.51 -1.03 1.76
C ALA A 100 15.91 -0.97 1.11
N ALA A 101 16.96 -1.40 1.83
CA ALA A 101 18.32 -1.44 1.30
C ALA A 101 18.49 -2.49 0.18
N VAL A 102 17.86 -3.66 0.31
CA VAL A 102 17.92 -4.72 -0.71
C VAL A 102 17.26 -4.26 -2.01
N GLU A 103 16.07 -3.64 -1.91
CA GLU A 103 15.37 -3.11 -3.08
C GLU A 103 16.10 -1.96 -3.75
N ALA A 104 16.70 -1.05 -2.98
CA ALA A 104 17.52 0.03 -3.54
C ALA A 104 18.69 -0.52 -4.38
N ARG A 105 19.37 -1.57 -3.89
CA ARG A 105 20.42 -2.25 -4.65
C ARG A 105 19.88 -2.91 -5.92
N TYR A 106 18.70 -3.53 -5.82
CA TYR A 106 18.07 -4.17 -6.98
C TYR A 106 17.67 -3.15 -8.05
N ALA A 107 17.11 -2.01 -7.64
CA ALA A 107 16.75 -0.90 -8.52
C ALA A 107 17.98 -0.30 -9.21
N GLN A 108 19.07 -0.07 -8.47
CA GLN A 108 20.34 0.41 -9.05
C GLN A 108 20.90 -0.55 -10.11
N ARG A 109 20.88 -1.86 -9.84
CA ARG A 109 21.32 -2.87 -10.81
C ARG A 109 20.47 -2.86 -12.07
N ARG A 110 19.14 -2.74 -11.94
CA ARG A 110 18.23 -2.65 -13.09
C ARG A 110 18.49 -1.41 -13.92
N GLU A 111 18.60 -0.25 -13.29
CA GLU A 111 18.87 1.01 -13.98
C GLU A 111 20.24 0.97 -14.70
N GLN A 112 21.25 0.35 -14.10
CA GLN A 112 22.55 0.18 -14.74
C GLN A 112 22.48 -0.76 -15.95
N GLN A 113 21.73 -1.86 -15.86
CA GLN A 113 21.52 -2.74 -17.02
C GLN A 113 20.73 -2.06 -18.14
N GLU A 114 19.70 -1.27 -17.81
CA GLU A 114 18.92 -0.50 -18.78
C GLU A 114 19.81 0.54 -19.48
N ARG A 115 20.67 1.26 -18.75
CA ARG A 115 21.66 2.19 -19.33
C ARG A 115 22.66 1.50 -20.24
N LEU A 116 23.14 0.31 -19.87
CA LEU A 116 24.08 -0.46 -20.69
C LEU A 116 23.42 -0.93 -22.00
N ARG A 117 22.16 -1.38 -21.94
CA ARG A 117 21.39 -1.75 -23.13
C ARG A 117 21.18 -0.57 -24.07
N GLN A 118 20.78 0.59 -23.52
CA GLN A 118 20.61 1.81 -24.32
C GLN A 118 21.91 2.23 -25.02
N ARG A 119 23.05 2.20 -24.31
CA ARG A 119 24.35 2.48 -24.96
C ARG A 119 24.70 1.51 -26.08
N ALA A 120 24.46 0.21 -25.88
CA ALA A 120 24.73 -0.78 -26.91
C ALA A 120 23.81 -0.60 -28.14
N GLU A 121 22.56 -0.20 -27.93
CA GLU A 121 21.61 0.13 -28.99
C GLU A 121 22.03 1.41 -29.75
N ASP A 122 22.46 2.45 -29.04
CA ASP A 122 22.95 3.70 -29.63
C ASP A 122 24.26 3.49 -30.43
N GLU A 123 25.19 2.68 -29.91
CA GLU A 123 26.43 2.31 -30.60
C GLU A 123 26.18 1.45 -31.85
N ALA A 124 25.23 0.50 -31.77
CA ALA A 124 24.79 -0.30 -32.93
C ALA A 124 24.12 0.56 -33.99
N SER A 125 23.25 1.52 -33.60
CA SER A 125 22.61 2.44 -34.53
C SER A 125 23.62 3.40 -35.19
N THR A 126 24.57 3.91 -34.42
CA THR A 126 25.61 4.81 -34.93
C THR A 126 26.52 4.09 -35.92
N SER A 127 26.97 2.87 -35.60
CA SER A 127 27.79 2.04 -36.49
C SER A 127 27.06 1.62 -37.77
N MET A 128 25.74 1.35 -37.70
CA MET A 128 24.93 1.10 -38.91
C MET A 128 24.90 2.33 -39.83
N THR A 129 24.76 3.52 -39.24
CA THR A 129 24.66 4.79 -39.97
C THR A 129 25.99 5.16 -40.66
N THR A 130 27.13 4.88 -40.02
CA THR A 130 28.45 5.12 -40.63
C THR A 130 28.72 4.19 -41.82
N VAL A 131 28.30 2.92 -41.73
CA VAL A 131 28.49 1.95 -42.81
C VAL A 131 27.65 2.32 -44.05
N GLU A 132 26.42 2.82 -43.87
CA GLU A 132 25.59 3.28 -44.99
C GLU A 132 26.18 4.52 -45.68
N LEU A 133 26.76 5.47 -44.93
CA LEU A 133 27.38 6.67 -45.50
C LEU A 133 28.66 6.36 -46.29
N GLU A 134 29.46 5.40 -45.83
CA GLU A 134 30.68 4.97 -46.54
C GLU A 134 30.33 4.20 -47.83
N SER A 135 29.30 3.35 -47.80
CA SER A 135 28.83 2.62 -48.99
C SER A 135 28.25 3.53 -50.08
N SER A 136 27.76 4.72 -49.75
CA SER A 136 27.22 5.69 -50.72
C SER A 136 28.27 6.60 -51.35
N SER A 137 29.50 6.62 -50.82
CA SER A 137 30.60 7.46 -51.34
C SER A 137 31.48 6.75 -52.37
N GLU A 138 31.28 5.44 -52.60
CA GLU A 138 32.06 4.62 -53.54
C GLU A 138 31.34 4.34 -54.88
N SER A 139 30.24 5.05 -55.20
CA SER A 139 29.48 4.91 -56.47
C SER A 139 29.58 6.13 -57.38
#